data_AF-A0A3B1CM84-F1
#
_entry.id   AF-A0A3B1CM84-F1
#
_cell.length_a   1.000
_cell.length_b   1.000
_cell.length_c   1.000
_cell.angle_alpha   90.00
_cell.angle_beta   90.00
_cell.angle_gamma   90.00
#
_symmetry.space_group_name_H-M   'P 1'
#
loop_
_entity.id
_entity.type
_entity.pdbx_description
1 polymer ?
#
loop_
_entity_poly.entity_id
_entity_poly.type
_entity_poly.pdbx_seq_one_letter_code
_entity_poly.pdbx_strand_id
1 'polypeptide(L)' 'MTPVKESEKKVPVTTHLYQRQIDHLNRVAKELQVTKAVLFREAIEQLLKRYEERQLDIGIK' A
#
# COMPACT_ATOMS: atom_id res chain seq x y z
N MET A 1 9.52 -12.20 30.27
CA MET A 1 8.62 -11.39 29.41
C MET A 1 9.42 -10.96 28.21
N THR A 2 9.17 -11.54 27.04
CA THR A 2 9.77 -11.09 25.78
C THR A 2 9.16 -9.74 25.42
N PRO A 3 9.95 -8.71 25.07
CA PRO A 3 9.39 -7.44 24.67
C PRO A 3 8.63 -7.62 23.36
N VAL A 4 7.35 -7.29 23.38
CA VAL A 4 6.55 -7.18 22.15
C VAL A 4 7.18 -6.04 21.35
N LYS A 5 7.77 -6.34 20.19
CA LYS A 5 8.22 -5.33 19.23
C LYS A 5 7.05 -4.37 18.98
N GLU A 6 7.19 -3.10 19.38
CA GLU A 6 6.18 -2.03 19.23
C GLU A 6 5.82 -1.70 17.76
N SER A 7 6.36 -2.41 16.77
CA SER A 7 6.41 -1.95 15.38
C SER A 7 5.31 -2.46 14.44
N GLU A 8 4.38 -3.31 14.86
CA GLU A 8 3.37 -3.91 13.95
C GLU A 8 1.91 -3.58 14.31
N LYS A 9 1.66 -2.35 14.77
CA LYS A 9 0.27 -1.90 14.98
C LYS A 9 -0.35 -1.48 13.66
N LYS A 10 -1.47 -2.12 13.27
CA LYS A 10 -2.31 -1.65 12.16
C LYS A 10 -2.94 -0.29 12.53
N VAL A 11 -2.68 0.73 11.73
CA VAL A 11 -3.27 2.07 11.88
C VAL A 11 -4.26 2.31 10.73
N PRO A 12 -5.52 2.67 11.01
CA PRO A 12 -6.47 3.00 9.97
C PRO A 12 -6.09 4.33 9.30
N VAL A 13 -6.17 4.36 7.97
CA VAL A 13 -5.92 5.55 7.16
C VAL A 13 -7.09 5.79 6.22
N THR A 14 -7.48 7.05 6.08
CA THR A 14 -8.51 7.48 5.12
C THR A 14 -7.82 8.24 3.99
N THR A 15 -8.21 7.98 2.76
CA THR A 15 -7.63 8.62 1.57
C THR A 15 -8.71 8.88 0.51
N HIS A 16 -8.43 9.81 -0.39
CA HIS A 16 -9.28 10.12 -1.54
C HIS A 16 -8.63 9.56 -2.79
N LEU A 17 -9.41 8.84 -3.60
CA LEU A 17 -8.98 8.24 -4.86
C LEU A 17 -9.95 8.60 -5.97
N TYR A 18 -9.45 8.69 -7.19
CA TYR A 18 -10.29 8.85 -8.36
C TYR A 18 -11.13 7.59 -8.60
N GLN A 19 -12.35 7.77 -9.13
CA GLN A 19 -13.27 6.67 -9.42
C GLN A 19 -12.60 5.56 -10.24
N ARG A 20 -11.87 5.92 -11.30
CA ARG A 20 -11.12 4.96 -12.15
C ARG A 20 -10.14 4.08 -11.36
N GLN A 21 -9.53 4.63 -10.30
CA GLN A 21 -8.60 3.88 -9.46
C GLN A 21 -9.37 2.90 -8.57
N ILE A 22 -10.52 3.31 -8.04
CA ILE A 22 -11.41 2.45 -7.26
C ILE A 22 -11.93 1.29 -8.11
N ASP A 23 -12.36 1.56 -9.34
CA ASP A 23 -12.87 0.53 -10.25
C ASP A 23 -11.78 -0.50 -10.58
N HIS A 24 -10.56 -0.02 -10.85
CA HIS A 24 -9.42 -0.89 -11.10
C HIS A 24 -9.07 -1.74 -9.87
N LEU A 25 -9.01 -1.12 -8.69
CA LEU A 25 -8.75 -1.82 -7.42
C LEU A 25 -9.80 -2.88 -7.12
N ASN A 26 -11.09 -2.57 -7.33
CA ASN A 26 -12.18 -3.52 -7.12
C ASN A 26 -12.05 -4.75 -8.03
N ARG A 27 -11.69 -4.53 -9.30
CA ARG A 27 -11.46 -5.63 -10.26
C ARG A 27 -10.33 -6.54 -9.80
N VAL A 28 -9.16 -5.97 -9.50
CA VAL A 28 -7.98 -6.75 -9.07
C VAL A 28 -8.23 -7.47 -7.74
N ALA A 29 -8.90 -6.82 -6.79
CA ALA A 29 -9.26 -7.42 -5.50
C ALA A 29 -10.15 -8.65 -5.69
N LYS A 30 -11.11 -8.58 -6.63
CA LYS A 30 -12.00 -9.70 -6.96
C LYS A 30 -11.24 -10.84 -7.65
N GLU A 31 -10.39 -10.54 -8.62
CA GLU A 31 -9.59 -11.53 -9.34
C GLU A 31 -8.66 -12.31 -8.41
N LEU A 32 -7.99 -11.61 -7.49
CA LEU A 32 -7.04 -12.20 -6.54
C LEU A 32 -7.68 -12.71 -5.24
N GLN A 33 -9.00 -12.52 -5.06
CA GLN A 33 -9.73 -12.85 -3.83
C GLN A 33 -9.12 -12.24 -2.55
N VAL A 34 -8.66 -10.99 -2.63
CA VAL A 34 -8.09 -10.24 -1.50
C VAL A 34 -8.88 -8.97 -1.21
N THR A 35 -8.65 -8.37 -0.05
CA THR A 35 -9.24 -7.05 0.26
C THR A 35 -8.44 -5.92 -0.39
N LYS A 36 -9.10 -4.79 -0.67
CA LYS A 36 -8.42 -3.56 -1.13
C LYS A 36 -7.30 -3.12 -0.17
N ALA A 37 -7.46 -3.35 1.13
CA ALA A 37 -6.45 -3.01 2.14
C ALA A 37 -5.14 -3.80 1.94
N VAL A 38 -5.22 -5.06 1.47
CA VAL A 38 -4.02 -5.84 1.11
C VAL A 38 -3.35 -5.22 -0.10
N LEU A 39 -4.11 -4.92 -1.16
CA LEU A 39 -3.57 -4.29 -2.37
C LEU A 39 -2.90 -2.94 -2.08
N PHE A 40 -3.49 -2.12 -1.21
CA PHE A 40 -2.86 -0.86 -0.81
C PHE A 40 -1.55 -1.07 -0.09
N ARG A 41 -1.48 -2.03 0.84
CA ARG A 41 -0.24 -2.32 1.57
C ARG A 41 0.87 -2.77 0.61
N GLU A 42 0.57 -3.74 -0.25
CA GLU A 42 1.53 -4.24 -1.24
C GLU A 42 1.99 -3.13 -2.19
N ALA A 43 1.07 -2.30 -2.68
CA ALA A 43 1.40 -1.20 -3.57
C ALA A 43 2.29 -0.14 -2.89
N ILE A 44 2.02 0.19 -1.62
CA ILE A 44 2.82 1.12 -0.83
C ILE A 44 4.22 0.54 -0.59
N GLU A 45 4.32 -0.71 -0.15
CA GLU A 45 5.62 -1.37 0.11
C GLU A 45 6.47 -1.46 -1.15
N GLN A 46 5.88 -1.85 -2.29
CA GLN A 46 6.60 -1.89 -3.57
C GLN A 46 7.05 -0.50 -4.03
N LEU A 47 6.23 0.53 -3.83
CA LEU A 47 6.60 1.90 -4.20
C LEU A 47 7.77 2.41 -3.34
N LEU A 48 7.70 2.20 -2.02
CA LEU A 48 8.74 2.61 -1.08
C LEU A 48 10.05 1.89 -1.37
N LYS A 49 9.99 0.57 -1.59
CA LYS A 49 11.17 -0.23 -1.95
C LYS A 49 11.85 0.30 -3.22
N ARG A 50 11.08 0.63 -4.26
CA ARG A 50 11.64 1.20 -5.50
C ARG A 50 12.29 2.57 -5.27
N TYR A 51 11.77 3.38 -4.35
CA TYR A 51 12.37 4.65 -3.98
C TYR A 51 13.69 4.46 -3.22
N GLU A 52 13.72 3.56 -2.24
CA GLU A 52 14.92 3.23 -1.47
C GLU A 52 16.04 2.65 -2.35
N GLU A 53 15.67 1.82 -3.33
CA GLU A 53 16.58 1.25 -4.33
C GLU A 53 17.03 2.28 -5.39
N ARG A 54 16.61 3.56 -5.25
CA ARG A 54 16.85 4.66 -6.21
C ARG A 54 16.41 4.35 -7.64
N GLN A 55 15.47 3.41 -7.80
CA GLN A 55 14.87 3.07 -9.09
C GLN A 55 13.75 4.06 -9.49
N LEU A 56 13.39 4.96 -8.58
CA LEU A 56 12.47 6.06 -8.84
C LEU A 56 13.12 7.37 -8.41
N ASP A 57 13.54 8.17 -9.39
CA ASP A 57 13.73 9.61 -9.19
C ASP A 57 12.34 10.27 -9.25
N ILE A 58 11.55 10.07 -8.19
CA ILE A 58 10.36 10.88 -7.98
C ILE A 58 10.86 12.25 -7.55
N GLY A 59 10.97 13.17 -8.52
CA GLY A 59 11.43 14.55 -8.37
C GLY A 59 10.55 15.37 -7.42
N ILE A 60 10.53 15.00 -6.14
CA ILE A 60 10.05 15.82 -5.05
C ILE A 60 11.15 16.86 -4.82
N LYS A 61 10.99 18.02 -5.47
CA LYS A 61 11.72 19.25 -5.13
C LYS A 61 11.02 19.96 -3.98
#